data_AF-A0A2D8N965-F1
#
_entry.id   AF-A0A2D8N965-F1
#
_cell.length_a   1.000
_cell.length_b   1.000
_cell.length_c   1.000
_cell.angle_alpha   90.00
_cell.angle_beta   90.00
_cell.angle_gamma   90.00
#
_symmetry.space_group_name_H-M   'P 1'
#
loop_
_entity.id
_entity.type
_entity.pdbx_description
1 polymer ?
#
loop_
_entity_poly.entity_id
_entity_poly.type
_entity_poly.pdbx_seq_one_letter_code
_entity_poly.pdbx_strand_id
1 'polypeptide(L)'
;MKKIVILIFSLFNLLNQDSKIIDSFFSKYTSINTAKIKFEIITKQNNIVKFQNNGEMILIEDSFKIVIDDIKYFFDDKILYTVIDENYEVNIYDSKENEDFLKNSLISTLNLKELVINLKNEFSYELETITSKNNINYLLMFKNEGNSDYKILFDSNFDILNIEIFYEDSNLINKIFLKQLKVNTKFNESEVKIDLDNYKDYFINRL
;
A
#
# COMPACT_ATOMS: atom_id res chain seq x y z
N MET A 1 -35.67 29.10 -26.20
CA MET A 1 -34.95 27.86 -25.84
C MET A 1 -33.53 28.21 -25.42
N LYS A 2 -33.27 28.36 -24.12
CA LYS A 2 -31.94 28.67 -23.56
C LYS A 2 -31.83 28.06 -22.16
N LYS A 3 -31.67 26.73 -22.07
CA LYS A 3 -31.40 26.03 -20.79
C LYS A 3 -30.41 24.86 -20.90
N ILE A 4 -29.93 24.51 -22.09
CA ILE A 4 -29.08 23.31 -22.31
C ILE A 4 -27.57 23.61 -22.16
N VAL A 5 -27.14 24.88 -22.27
CA VAL A 5 -25.70 25.22 -22.21
C VAL A 5 -25.12 25.19 -20.79
N ILE A 6 -25.93 25.39 -19.74
CA ILE A 6 -25.45 25.40 -18.35
C ILE A 6 -25.14 23.98 -17.85
N LEU A 7 -25.91 22.96 -18.28
CA LEU A 7 -25.74 21.57 -17.84
C LEU A 7 -24.43 20.95 -18.36
N ILE A 8 -24.04 21.31 -19.58
CA ILE A 8 -22.83 20.81 -20.24
C ILE A 8 -21.58 21.42 -19.56
N PHE A 9 -21.58 22.74 -19.32
CA PHE A 9 -20.48 23.40 -18.60
C PHE A 9 -20.33 22.92 -17.14
N SER A 10 -21.44 22.64 -16.44
CA SER A 10 -21.36 22.06 -15.09
C SER A 10 -20.79 20.64 -15.09
N LEU A 11 -21.12 19.82 -16.10
CA LEU A 11 -20.57 18.46 -16.22
C LEU A 11 -19.06 18.49 -16.47
N PHE A 12 -18.59 19.37 -17.36
CA PHE A 12 -17.15 19.54 -17.63
C PHE A 12 -16.38 20.07 -16.42
N ASN A 13 -16.98 20.96 -15.63
CA ASN A 13 -16.36 21.44 -14.39
C ASN A 13 -16.26 20.33 -13.33
N LEU A 14 -17.25 19.46 -13.21
CA LEU A 14 -17.21 18.31 -12.31
C LEU A 14 -16.11 17.32 -12.72
N LEU A 15 -16.10 16.92 -14.00
CA LEU A 15 -15.11 16.00 -14.56
C LEU A 15 -13.68 16.54 -14.44
N ASN A 16 -13.48 17.84 -14.64
CA ASN A 16 -12.18 18.49 -14.46
C ASN A 16 -11.74 18.59 -12.98
N GLN A 17 -12.67 18.61 -12.03
CA GLN A 17 -12.33 18.60 -10.60
C GLN A 17 -11.91 17.20 -10.15
N ASP A 18 -12.65 16.17 -10.56
CA ASP A 18 -12.32 14.77 -10.24
C ASP A 18 -10.95 14.37 -10.82
N SER A 19 -10.68 14.74 -12.08
CA SER A 19 -9.36 14.50 -12.70
C SER A 19 -8.23 15.12 -11.88
N LYS A 20 -8.37 16.37 -11.43
CA LYS A 20 -7.33 17.04 -10.63
C LYS A 20 -7.11 16.38 -9.28
N ILE A 21 -8.17 15.91 -8.63
CA ILE A 21 -8.08 15.19 -7.35
C ILE A 21 -7.28 13.90 -7.54
N ILE A 22 -7.64 13.13 -8.57
CA ILE A 22 -6.98 11.87 -8.93
C ILE A 22 -5.51 12.08 -9.29
N ASP A 23 -5.22 13.06 -10.16
CA ASP A 23 -3.85 13.38 -10.57
C ASP A 23 -2.98 13.81 -9.39
N SER A 24 -3.54 14.61 -8.48
CA SER A 24 -2.86 15.05 -7.26
C SER A 24 -2.57 13.89 -6.31
N PHE A 25 -3.55 12.98 -6.14
CA PHE A 25 -3.36 11.76 -5.38
C PHE A 25 -2.22 10.92 -5.97
N PHE A 26 -2.27 10.60 -7.27
CA PHE A 26 -1.23 9.81 -7.92
C PHE A 26 0.16 10.47 -7.85
N SER A 27 0.25 11.78 -8.09
CA SER A 27 1.53 12.50 -8.05
C SER A 27 2.17 12.49 -6.66
N LYS A 28 1.37 12.51 -5.59
CA LYS A 28 1.89 12.51 -4.21
C LYS A 28 2.60 11.19 -3.87
N TYR A 29 2.05 10.05 -4.29
CA TYR A 29 2.58 8.74 -3.92
C TYR A 29 3.63 8.20 -4.91
N THR A 30 3.53 8.55 -6.20
CA THR A 30 4.53 8.14 -7.20
C THR A 30 5.88 8.86 -7.09
N SER A 31 5.96 9.94 -6.30
CA SER A 31 7.18 10.73 -6.04
C SER A 31 7.83 10.46 -4.67
N ILE A 32 7.45 9.36 -4.01
CA ILE A 32 8.02 8.97 -2.73
C ILE A 32 9.36 8.29 -2.96
N ASN A 33 10.45 8.90 -2.50
CA ASN A 33 11.77 8.26 -2.46
C ASN A 33 12.05 7.63 -1.10
N THR A 34 11.46 8.16 -0.04
CA THR A 34 11.63 7.61 1.30
C THR A 34 10.31 7.68 2.05
N ALA A 35 10.03 6.68 2.87
CA ALA A 35 8.85 6.70 3.73
C ALA A 35 9.11 6.03 5.07
N LYS A 36 8.51 6.56 6.13
CA LYS A 36 8.29 5.84 7.38
C LYS A 36 6.80 5.76 7.65
N ILE A 37 6.29 4.53 7.73
CA ILE A 37 4.88 4.23 7.87
C ILE A 37 4.68 3.47 9.17
N LYS A 38 3.71 3.88 9.99
CA LYS A 38 3.15 3.04 11.05
C LYS A 38 1.74 2.64 10.64
N PHE A 39 1.42 1.38 10.75
CA PHE A 39 0.17 0.84 10.26
C PHE A 39 -0.44 -0.20 11.19
N GLU A 40 -1.73 -0.43 11.00
CA GLU A 40 -2.48 -1.53 11.58
C GLU A 40 -3.15 -2.30 10.45
N ILE A 41 -3.00 -3.61 10.43
CA ILE A 41 -3.67 -4.51 9.49
C ILE A 41 -4.77 -5.25 10.24
N ILE A 42 -6.00 -5.19 9.73
CA ILE A 42 -7.12 -6.00 10.20
C ILE A 42 -7.50 -6.95 9.08
N THR A 43 -7.31 -8.25 9.31
CA THR A 43 -7.76 -9.31 8.40
C THR A 43 -9.12 -9.82 8.83
N LYS A 44 -10.09 -9.77 7.92
CA LYS A 44 -11.43 -10.33 8.10
C LYS A 44 -11.61 -11.53 7.19
N GLN A 45 -12.31 -12.55 7.68
CA GLN A 45 -12.80 -13.66 6.88
C GLN A 45 -14.28 -13.84 7.15
N ASN A 46 -15.12 -13.86 6.11
CA ASN A 46 -16.58 -13.88 6.25
C ASN A 46 -17.09 -12.73 7.14
N ASN A 47 -16.50 -11.54 6.99
CA ASN A 47 -16.75 -10.34 7.81
C ASN A 47 -16.42 -10.44 9.31
N ILE A 48 -15.81 -11.55 9.76
CA ILE A 48 -15.35 -11.73 11.14
C ILE A 48 -13.85 -11.41 11.20
N VAL A 49 -13.43 -10.58 12.16
CA VAL A 49 -12.00 -10.29 12.40
C VAL A 49 -11.29 -11.58 12.83
N LYS A 50 -10.21 -11.92 12.13
CA LYS A 50 -9.36 -13.09 12.42
C LYS A 50 -8.01 -12.68 12.98
N PHE A 51 -7.42 -11.65 12.41
CA PHE A 51 -6.11 -11.14 12.80
C PHE A 51 -6.14 -9.62 12.86
N GLN A 52 -5.33 -9.09 13.76
CA GLN A 52 -5.10 -7.66 13.94
C GLN A 52 -3.64 -7.48 14.35
N ASN A 53 -2.85 -6.90 13.45
CA ASN A 53 -1.41 -6.78 13.62
C ASN A 53 -1.00 -5.32 13.48
N ASN A 54 -0.04 -4.89 14.28
CA ASN A 54 0.56 -3.56 14.14
C ASN A 54 1.94 -3.72 13.51
N GLY A 55 2.33 -2.71 12.74
CA GLY A 55 3.65 -2.74 12.14
C GLY A 55 4.18 -1.38 11.78
N GLU A 56 5.45 -1.40 11.39
CA GLU A 56 6.12 -0.25 10.82
C GLU A 56 6.92 -0.63 9.58
N MET A 57 6.99 0.31 8.65
CA MET A 57 7.80 0.22 7.44
C MET A 57 8.76 1.40 7.38
N ILE A 58 9.98 1.13 6.94
CA ILE A 58 10.90 2.14 6.42
C ILE A 58 11.21 1.76 4.97
N LEU A 59 10.99 2.70 4.05
CA LEU A 59 11.27 2.61 2.63
C LEU A 59 12.39 3.61 2.30
N ILE A 60 13.40 3.17 1.57
CA ILE A 60 14.45 4.01 1.00
C ILE A 60 14.67 3.55 -0.45
N GLU A 61 14.29 4.42 -1.38
CA GLU A 61 14.18 4.16 -2.81
C GLU A 61 13.33 2.89 -3.05
N ASP A 62 13.94 1.79 -3.48
CA ASP A 62 13.26 0.52 -3.75
C ASP A 62 13.49 -0.53 -2.64
N SER A 63 14.36 -0.25 -1.67
CA SER A 63 14.67 -1.13 -0.55
C SER A 63 13.80 -0.80 0.65
N PHE A 64 13.36 -1.81 1.40
CA PHE A 64 12.53 -1.59 2.57
C PHE A 64 12.82 -2.55 3.71
N LYS A 65 12.46 -2.09 4.91
CA LYS A 65 12.29 -2.93 6.08
C LYS A 65 10.87 -2.79 6.59
N ILE A 66 10.21 -3.91 6.82
CA ILE A 66 8.89 -3.99 7.46
C ILE A 66 9.03 -4.83 8.73
N VAL A 67 8.44 -4.37 9.82
CA VAL A 67 8.29 -5.12 11.06
C VAL A 67 6.81 -5.26 11.35
N ILE A 68 6.33 -6.49 11.45
CA ILE A 68 4.95 -6.81 11.83
C ILE A 68 5.06 -7.79 13.00
N ASP A 69 4.63 -7.34 14.18
CA ASP A 69 4.85 -8.04 15.43
C ASP A 69 6.33 -8.50 15.56
N ASP A 70 6.60 -9.80 15.64
CA ASP A 70 7.95 -10.38 15.80
C ASP A 70 8.61 -10.82 14.48
N ILE A 71 7.97 -10.54 13.33
CA ILE A 71 8.50 -10.89 12.01
C ILE A 71 9.09 -9.64 11.34
N LYS A 72 10.32 -9.76 10.85
CA LYS A 72 11.01 -8.69 10.13
C LYS A 72 11.22 -9.09 8.68
N TYR A 73 10.80 -8.22 7.77
CA TYR A 73 11.04 -8.36 6.35
C TYR A 73 12.05 -7.30 5.92
N PHE A 74 13.10 -7.72 5.23
CA PHE A 74 14.07 -6.84 4.59
C PHE A 74 14.05 -7.14 3.11
N PHE A 75 13.94 -6.11 2.28
CA PHE A 75 14.01 -6.23 0.84
C PHE A 75 15.10 -5.32 0.32
N ASP A 76 16.09 -5.92 -0.33
CA ASP A 76 17.23 -5.22 -0.91
C ASP A 76 17.69 -5.97 -2.16
N ASP A 77 18.00 -5.25 -3.24
CA ASP A 77 18.51 -5.82 -4.50
C ASP A 77 17.72 -7.03 -5.04
N LYS A 78 16.38 -6.98 -4.93
CA LYS A 78 15.44 -8.04 -5.35
C LYS A 78 15.48 -9.31 -4.50
N ILE A 79 16.12 -9.28 -3.34
CA ILE A 79 16.09 -10.38 -2.37
C ILE A 79 15.19 -9.98 -1.21
N LEU A 80 14.22 -10.83 -0.89
CA LEU A 80 13.40 -10.71 0.30
C LEU A 80 13.94 -11.64 1.39
N TYR A 81 14.35 -11.05 2.51
CA TYR A 81 14.71 -11.75 3.73
C TYR A 81 13.54 -11.66 4.71
N THR A 82 13.11 -12.79 5.25
CA THR A 82 12.12 -12.87 6.32
C THR A 82 12.76 -13.48 7.55
N VAL A 83 12.87 -12.71 8.61
CA VAL A 83 13.42 -13.14 9.90
C VAL A 83 12.26 -13.41 10.85
N ILE A 84 12.22 -14.63 11.40
CA ILE A 84 11.25 -15.07 12.39
C ILE A 84 12.02 -15.40 13.66
N ASP A 85 12.08 -14.44 14.59
CA ASP A 85 12.91 -14.55 15.79
C ASP A 85 12.45 -15.71 16.70
N GLU A 86 11.15 -15.96 16.81
CA GLU A 86 10.60 -17.07 17.61
C GLU A 86 11.12 -18.45 17.17
N ASN A 87 11.38 -18.61 15.87
CA ASN A 87 11.83 -19.87 15.28
C ASN A 87 13.34 -19.91 15.06
N TYR A 88 14.06 -18.83 15.35
CA TYR A 88 15.46 -18.65 14.95
C TYR A 88 15.65 -18.96 13.46
N GLU A 89 14.80 -18.40 12.60
CA GLU A 89 14.77 -18.71 11.17
C GLU A 89 14.95 -17.46 10.31
N VAL A 90 15.76 -17.58 9.25
CA VAL A 90 15.83 -16.58 8.17
C VAL A 90 15.51 -17.26 6.85
N ASN A 91 14.42 -16.86 6.23
CA ASN A 91 14.05 -17.24 4.88
C ASN A 91 14.58 -16.21 3.88
N ILE A 92 15.27 -16.68 2.85
CA ILE A 92 15.82 -15.86 1.77
C ILE A 92 15.12 -16.27 0.48
N TYR A 93 14.50 -15.30 -0.17
CA TYR A 93 13.77 -15.49 -1.41
C TYR A 93 14.28 -14.54 -2.49
N ASP A 94 14.72 -15.07 -3.63
CA ASP A 94 15.11 -14.27 -4.79
C ASP A 94 13.87 -13.96 -5.64
N SER A 95 13.42 -12.71 -5.60
CA SER A 95 12.22 -12.29 -6.35
C SER A 95 12.42 -12.24 -7.86
N LYS A 96 13.66 -12.36 -8.37
CA LYS A 96 13.90 -12.50 -9.81
C LYS A 96 13.37 -13.83 -10.35
N GLU A 97 13.26 -14.85 -9.50
CA GLU A 97 12.78 -16.16 -9.90
C GLU A 97 11.25 -16.19 -10.02
N ASN A 98 10.54 -15.26 -9.37
CA ASN A 98 9.09 -15.12 -9.45
C ASN A 98 8.65 -13.69 -9.03
N GLU A 99 8.58 -12.80 -10.03
CA GLU A 99 8.21 -11.39 -9.86
C GLU A 99 6.76 -11.20 -9.36
N ASP A 100 5.88 -12.17 -9.64
CA ASP A 100 4.45 -12.07 -9.34
C ASP A 100 4.16 -12.20 -7.84
N PHE A 101 5.02 -12.93 -7.11
CA PHE A 101 4.89 -13.09 -5.65
C PHE A 101 4.89 -11.74 -4.93
N LEU A 102 5.80 -10.84 -5.29
CA LEU A 102 5.85 -9.52 -4.67
C LEU A 102 4.66 -8.67 -5.09
N LYS A 103 4.30 -8.64 -6.38
CA LYS A 103 3.23 -7.76 -6.89
C LYS A 103 1.90 -7.93 -6.16
N ASN A 104 1.55 -9.15 -5.76
CA ASN A 104 0.26 -9.46 -5.12
C ASN A 104 0.34 -9.68 -3.60
N SER A 105 1.49 -9.41 -2.98
CA SER A 105 1.68 -9.60 -1.54
C SER A 105 1.10 -8.45 -0.71
N LEU A 106 0.75 -8.74 0.55
CA LEU A 106 0.42 -7.69 1.51
C LEU A 106 1.62 -6.75 1.77
N ILE A 107 2.83 -7.28 1.65
CA ILE A 107 4.10 -6.57 1.83
C ILE A 107 4.27 -5.49 0.77
N SER A 108 3.99 -5.79 -0.51
CA SER A 108 4.07 -4.79 -1.58
C SER A 108 3.01 -3.71 -1.47
N THR A 109 1.84 -4.03 -0.91
CA THR A 109 0.78 -3.03 -0.66
C THR A 109 1.25 -1.95 0.32
N LEU A 110 2.16 -2.27 1.25
CA LEU A 110 2.73 -1.30 2.18
C LEU A 110 3.74 -0.36 1.48
N ASN A 111 4.35 -0.77 0.38
CA ASN A 111 5.09 0.12 -0.51
C ASN A 111 4.11 0.97 -1.34
N LEU A 112 3.65 2.07 -0.74
CA LEU A 112 2.63 2.94 -1.34
C LEU A 112 3.00 3.48 -2.73
N LYS A 113 4.30 3.68 -3.02
CA LYS A 113 4.76 4.10 -4.35
C LYS A 113 4.43 3.03 -5.38
N GLU A 114 4.91 1.81 -5.16
CA GLU A 114 4.72 0.69 -6.07
C GLU A 114 3.25 0.30 -6.19
N LEU A 115 2.51 0.26 -5.07
CA LEU A 115 1.07 0.04 -5.07
C LEU A 115 0.36 1.04 -5.99
N VAL A 116 0.61 2.34 -5.80
CA VAL A 116 -0.11 3.38 -6.53
C VAL A 116 0.29 3.40 -8.02
N ILE A 117 1.55 3.11 -8.36
CA ILE A 117 1.98 2.92 -9.75
C ILE A 117 1.22 1.76 -10.40
N ASN A 118 1.16 0.61 -9.72
CA ASN A 118 0.48 -0.58 -10.23
C ASN A 118 -1.02 -0.32 -10.44
N LEU A 119 -1.70 0.25 -9.43
CA LEU A 119 -3.12 0.60 -9.51
C LEU A 119 -3.41 1.60 -10.62
N LYS A 120 -2.54 2.58 -10.86
CA LYS A 120 -2.71 3.56 -11.93
C LYS A 120 -2.62 2.94 -13.32
N ASN A 121 -1.73 1.97 -13.51
CA ASN A 121 -1.39 1.42 -14.82
C ASN A 121 -2.26 0.22 -15.20
N GLU A 122 -2.60 -0.62 -14.24
CA GLU A 122 -3.23 -1.93 -14.49
C GLU A 122 -4.72 -1.98 -14.11
N PHE A 123 -5.25 -0.98 -13.39
CA PHE A 123 -6.63 -1.02 -12.88
C PHE A 123 -7.49 0.08 -13.49
N SER A 124 -8.75 -0.26 -13.72
CA SER A 124 -9.81 0.74 -13.86
C SER A 124 -10.14 1.34 -12.49
N TYR A 125 -10.51 2.62 -12.43
CA TYR A 125 -10.83 3.27 -11.16
C TYR A 125 -11.97 4.28 -11.24
N GLU A 126 -12.68 4.41 -10.11
CA GLU A 126 -13.77 5.35 -9.89
C GLU A 126 -13.54 6.13 -8.59
N LEU A 127 -13.85 7.43 -8.61
CA LEU A 127 -13.74 8.33 -7.47
C LEU A 127 -15.13 8.64 -6.90
N GLU A 128 -15.29 8.48 -5.58
CA GLU A 128 -16.44 8.95 -4.83
C GLU A 128 -16.01 10.02 -3.82
N THR A 129 -16.72 11.15 -3.76
CA THR A 129 -16.51 12.18 -2.74
C THR A 129 -17.42 11.96 -1.55
N ILE A 130 -16.84 11.81 -0.36
CA ILE A 130 -17.55 11.56 0.90
C ILE A 130 -17.46 12.80 1.78
N THR A 131 -18.58 13.53 1.93
CA THR A 131 -18.67 14.71 2.79
C THR A 131 -19.35 14.41 4.12
N SER A 132 -18.69 14.69 5.24
CA SER A 132 -19.28 14.54 6.59
C SER A 132 -18.93 15.70 7.50
N LYS A 133 -19.96 16.44 7.97
CA LYS A 133 -19.91 17.43 9.08
C LYS A 133 -18.73 18.43 9.08
N ASN A 134 -18.15 18.74 7.91
CA ASN A 134 -17.03 19.66 7.60
C ASN A 134 -15.72 19.00 7.10
N ASN A 135 -15.64 17.67 7.05
CA ASN A 135 -14.52 16.97 6.42
C ASN A 135 -14.92 16.46 5.03
N ILE A 136 -14.00 16.63 4.08
CA ILE A 136 -14.08 16.07 2.73
C ILE A 136 -13.07 14.93 2.66
N ASN A 137 -13.57 13.73 2.44
CA ASN A 137 -12.78 12.56 2.14
C ASN A 137 -13.11 12.08 0.72
N TYR A 138 -12.24 11.25 0.18
CA TYR A 138 -12.36 10.67 -1.13
C TYR A 138 -12.14 9.18 -1.05
N LEU A 139 -12.91 8.42 -1.81
CA LEU A 139 -12.78 6.98 -1.96
C LEU A 139 -12.45 6.67 -3.41
N LEU A 140 -11.24 6.14 -3.66
CA LEU A 140 -10.88 5.56 -4.95
C LEU A 140 -11.12 4.06 -4.90
N MET A 141 -11.93 3.56 -5.83
CA MET A 141 -12.21 2.15 -6.02
C MET A 141 -11.49 1.67 -7.26
N PHE A 142 -10.66 0.62 -7.14
CA PHE A 142 -9.89 0.04 -8.24
C PHE A 142 -10.37 -1.38 -8.52
N LYS A 143 -10.55 -1.70 -9.81
CA LYS A 143 -10.99 -3.02 -10.27
C LYS A 143 -10.18 -3.49 -11.47
N ASN A 144 -9.84 -4.78 -11.47
CA ASN A 144 -9.20 -5.46 -12.59
C ASN A 144 -9.60 -6.95 -12.56
N GLU A 145 -10.04 -7.49 -13.70
CA GLU A 145 -10.41 -8.90 -13.81
C GLU A 145 -9.19 -9.79 -13.55
N GLY A 146 -9.34 -10.85 -12.74
CA GLY A 146 -8.24 -11.75 -12.39
C GLY A 146 -7.27 -11.23 -11.31
N ASN A 147 -7.59 -10.11 -10.66
CA ASN A 147 -6.80 -9.52 -9.57
C ASN A 147 -7.66 -9.12 -8.37
N SER A 148 -7.02 -8.82 -7.24
CA SER A 148 -7.74 -8.30 -6.07
C SER A 148 -8.26 -6.89 -6.32
N ASP A 149 -9.49 -6.60 -5.88
CA ASP A 149 -10.06 -5.25 -5.90
C ASP A 149 -9.49 -4.42 -4.74
N TYR A 150 -9.31 -3.12 -4.96
CA TYR A 150 -8.82 -2.20 -3.92
C TYR A 150 -9.77 -1.05 -3.68
N LYS A 151 -9.84 -0.59 -2.42
CA LYS A 151 -10.44 0.69 -2.06
C LYS A 151 -9.47 1.50 -1.24
N ILE A 152 -9.23 2.74 -1.63
CA ILE A 152 -8.35 3.67 -0.91
C ILE A 152 -9.17 4.86 -0.45
N LEU A 153 -9.28 5.03 0.87
CA LEU A 153 -9.87 6.22 1.48
C LEU A 153 -8.77 7.21 1.83
N PHE A 154 -8.89 8.46 1.38
CA PHE A 154 -7.96 9.54 1.68
C PHE A 154 -8.68 10.86 1.98
N ASP A 155 -7.99 11.77 2.66
CA ASP A 155 -8.54 13.09 3.03
C ASP A 155 -8.29 14.17 1.96
N SER A 156 -8.73 15.39 2.22
CA SER A 156 -8.52 16.55 1.34
C SER A 156 -7.05 16.95 1.13
N ASN A 157 -6.14 16.48 1.98
CA ASN A 157 -4.70 16.68 1.82
C ASN A 157 -4.04 15.52 1.03
N PHE A 158 -4.86 14.61 0.50
CA PHE A 158 -4.43 13.38 -0.17
C PHE A 158 -3.68 12.43 0.76
N ASP A 159 -3.86 12.51 2.08
CA ASP A 159 -3.31 11.54 3.04
C ASP A 159 -4.21 10.31 3.08
N ILE A 160 -3.63 9.12 2.80
CA ILE A 160 -4.35 7.85 2.86
C ILE A 160 -4.71 7.56 4.33
N LEU A 161 -6.00 7.35 4.58
CA LEU A 161 -6.55 6.96 5.87
C LEU A 161 -6.59 5.44 6.02
N ASN A 162 -7.05 4.74 4.97
CA ASN A 162 -6.99 3.28 4.91
C ASN A 162 -7.03 2.74 3.48
N ILE A 163 -6.56 1.51 3.35
CA ILE A 163 -6.60 0.69 2.12
C ILE A 163 -7.37 -0.58 2.46
N GLU A 164 -8.37 -0.94 1.68
CA GLU A 164 -9.06 -2.23 1.74
C GLU A 164 -8.72 -3.05 0.50
N ILE A 165 -8.36 -4.33 0.70
CA ILE A 165 -8.02 -5.30 -0.34
C ILE A 165 -9.06 -6.42 -0.29
N PHE A 166 -9.71 -6.68 -1.42
CA PHE A 166 -10.71 -7.73 -1.59
C PHE A 166 -10.16 -8.79 -2.56
N TYR A 167 -9.88 -9.98 -2.05
CA TYR A 167 -9.28 -11.05 -2.84
C TYR A 167 -10.35 -11.79 -3.64
N GLU A 168 -10.27 -11.79 -4.98
CA GLU A 168 -11.30 -12.25 -5.93
C GLU A 168 -11.86 -13.65 -5.61
N ASP A 169 -10.99 -14.60 -5.25
CA ASP A 169 -11.36 -16.00 -4.98
C ASP A 169 -11.51 -16.33 -3.48
N SER A 170 -11.69 -15.33 -2.62
CA SER A 170 -11.84 -15.59 -1.19
C SER A 170 -12.73 -14.59 -0.46
N ASN A 171 -13.33 -15.04 0.64
CA ASN A 171 -14.05 -14.15 1.56
C ASN A 171 -13.10 -13.41 2.52
N LEU A 172 -11.82 -13.28 2.15
CA LEU A 172 -10.79 -12.61 2.93
C LEU A 172 -10.73 -11.13 2.51
N ILE A 173 -10.64 -10.25 3.51
CA ILE A 173 -10.46 -8.81 3.32
C ILE A 173 -9.32 -8.37 4.23
N ASN A 174 -8.33 -7.68 3.67
CA ASN A 174 -7.33 -6.99 4.45
C ASN A 174 -7.65 -5.50 4.48
N LYS A 175 -7.69 -4.91 5.67
CA LYS A 175 -7.83 -3.47 5.86
C LYS A 175 -6.59 -2.92 6.55
N ILE A 176 -5.88 -2.04 5.86
CA ILE A 176 -4.66 -1.40 6.35
C ILE A 176 -5.01 0.03 6.75
N PHE A 177 -4.83 0.37 8.02
CA PHE A 177 -4.94 1.74 8.51
C PHE A 177 -3.56 2.37 8.63
N LEU A 178 -3.35 3.51 7.96
CA LEU A 178 -2.11 4.26 8.13
C LEU A 178 -2.23 5.15 9.36
N LYS A 179 -1.55 4.77 10.45
CA LYS A 179 -1.54 5.53 11.71
C LYS A 179 -0.59 6.71 11.65
N GLN A 180 0.48 6.59 10.87
CA GLN A 180 1.46 7.65 10.66
C GLN A 180 2.13 7.45 9.30
N LEU A 181 2.28 8.53 8.53
CA LEU A 181 3.03 8.56 7.29
C LEU A 181 3.99 9.75 7.30
N LYS A 182 5.27 9.49 7.09
CA LYS A 182 6.30 10.51 6.84
C LYS A 182 6.97 10.18 5.53
N VAL A 183 6.93 11.09 4.56
CA VAL A 183 7.52 10.88 3.22
C VAL A 183 8.65 11.86 2.96
N ASN A 184 9.59 11.47 2.10
CA ASN A 184 10.67 12.30 1.60
C ASN A 184 11.52 12.93 2.72
N THR A 185 11.70 12.18 3.81
CA THR A 185 12.57 12.52 4.94
C THR A 185 13.84 11.69 4.90
N LYS A 186 15.00 12.30 5.21
CA LYS A 186 16.27 11.56 5.25
C LYS A 186 16.25 10.50 6.35
N PHE A 187 16.56 9.26 5.98
CA PHE A 187 16.80 8.13 6.88
C PHE A 187 18.21 7.59 6.68
N ASN A 188 18.71 6.83 7.63
CA ASN A 188 19.98 6.13 7.46
C ASN A 188 19.75 4.87 6.63
N GLU A 189 20.49 4.69 5.53
CA GLU A 189 20.39 3.51 4.66
C GLU A 189 20.62 2.19 5.41
N SER A 190 21.40 2.20 6.48
CA SER A 190 21.61 1.00 7.30
C SER A 190 20.33 0.53 8.01
N GLU A 191 19.28 1.35 8.09
CA GLU A 191 18.01 0.96 8.73
C GLU A 191 17.20 -0.05 7.91
N VAL A 192 17.42 -0.13 6.59
CA VAL A 192 16.70 -1.05 5.69
C VAL A 192 17.53 -2.24 5.23
N LYS A 193 18.83 -2.26 5.53
CA LYS A 193 19.73 -3.37 5.16
C LYS A 193 19.71 -4.45 6.24
N ILE A 194 19.74 -5.70 5.80
CA ILE A 194 19.96 -6.84 6.68
C ILE A 194 21.45 -7.08 6.86
N ASP A 195 21.86 -7.40 8.09
CA ASP A 195 23.20 -7.89 8.40
C ASP A 195 23.07 -9.32 8.93
N LEU A 196 23.43 -10.29 8.08
CA LEU A 196 23.28 -11.71 8.34
C LEU A 196 24.18 -12.22 9.47
N ASP A 197 25.25 -11.50 9.83
CA ASP A 197 26.12 -11.88 10.95
C ASP A 197 25.37 -11.79 12.29
N ASN A 198 24.35 -10.92 12.38
CA ASN A 198 23.45 -10.85 13.54
C ASN A 198 22.56 -12.08 13.69
N TYR A 199 22.48 -12.94 12.66
CA TYR A 199 21.63 -14.12 12.59
C TYR A 199 22.42 -15.41 12.38
N LYS A 200 23.71 -15.42 12.75
CA LYS A 200 24.60 -16.59 12.56
C LYS A 200 24.12 -17.88 13.25
N ASP A 201 23.34 -17.75 14.31
CA ASP A 201 22.80 -18.88 15.10
C ASP A 201 21.40 -19.29 14.60
N TYR A 202 20.89 -18.66 13.54
CA TYR A 202 19.59 -18.94 12.95
C TYR A 202 19.72 -19.99 11.85
N PHE A 203 18.65 -20.75 11.64
CA PHE A 203 18.52 -21.61 10.48
C PHE A 203 18.25 -20.78 9.22
N ILE A 204 19.13 -20.89 8.22
CA ILE A 204 19.02 -20.15 6.96
C ILE A 204 18.38 -21.04 5.89
N ASN A 205 17.20 -20.64 5.44
CA ASN A 205 16.46 -21.24 4.35
C ASN A 205 16.60 -20.41 3.08
N ARG A 206 16.91 -21.06 1.95
CA ARG A 206 16.89 -20.44 0.63
C ARG A 206 15.77 -21.09 -0.18
N LEU A 207 14.80 -20.29 -0.57
CA LEU A 207 13.54 -20.71 -1.21
C LEU A 207 13.54 -20.37 -2.70
#